data_AF-A0A3D4D856-F1
#
_entry.id   AF-A0A3D4D856-F1
#
_cell.length_a   1.000
_cell.length_b   1.000
_cell.length_c   1.000
_cell.angle_alpha   90.00
_cell.angle_beta   90.00
_cell.angle_gamma   90.00
#
_symmetry.space_group_name_H-M   'P 1'
#
loop_
_entity.id
_entity.type
_entity.pdbx_description
1 polymer ?
#
loop_
_entity_poly.entity_id
_entity_poly.type
_entity_poly.pdbx_seq_one_letter_code
_entity_poly.pdbx_strand_id
1 'polypeptide(L)'
;MVSDEALKKLQEQIAAWPMERRFVVQQLIRDYLRNREDLRAYEATRLTPRGVEILKEEKLSSDGMILLGRLMGKKLHKIGCERLRELVEAGADGRAITLPCKLGGEVWAPGCGRSAKLRVVEAALLLQGEDGEGYEKLSDFGKTFFATKEGAEEAKRNEWFT
;
A
#
# COMPACT_ATOMS: atom_id res chain seq x y z
N MET A 1 21.10 -23.69 -15.56
CA MET A 1 20.22 -24.36 -14.58
C MET A 1 20.77 -25.73 -14.27
N VAL A 2 20.72 -26.17 -13.00
CA VAL A 2 21.13 -27.54 -12.62
C VAL A 2 20.08 -28.52 -13.17
N SER A 3 20.50 -29.65 -13.74
CA SER A 3 19.58 -30.67 -14.27
C SER A 3 18.91 -31.46 -13.14
N ASP A 4 17.74 -32.03 -13.41
CA ASP A 4 17.00 -32.86 -12.44
C ASP A 4 17.84 -34.05 -11.96
N GLU A 5 18.62 -34.61 -12.89
CA GLU A 5 19.55 -35.71 -12.64
C GLU A 5 20.72 -35.30 -11.73
N ALA A 6 21.28 -34.09 -11.94
CA ALA A 6 22.34 -33.56 -11.10
C ALA A 6 21.83 -33.24 -9.68
N LEU A 7 20.60 -32.72 -9.56
CA LEU A 7 19.98 -32.43 -8.27
C LEU A 7 19.70 -33.71 -7.47
N LYS A 8 19.23 -34.77 -8.13
CA LYS A 8 18.99 -36.08 -7.53
C LYS A 8 20.28 -36.69 -6.97
N LYS A 9 21.37 -36.68 -7.75
CA LYS A 9 22.68 -37.16 -7.29
C LYS A 9 23.20 -36.37 -6.08
N LEU A 10 22.95 -35.06 -6.05
CA LEU A 10 23.32 -34.20 -4.93
C LEU A 10 22.53 -34.56 -3.66
N GLN A 11 21.22 -34.82 -3.78
CA GLN A 11 20.38 -35.28 -2.67
C GLN A 11 20.85 -36.63 -2.11
N GLU A 12 21.23 -37.58 -2.97
CA GLU A 12 21.77 -38.88 -2.58
C GLU A 12 23.09 -38.74 -1.82
N GLN A 13 23.99 -37.86 -2.27
CA GLN A 13 25.26 -37.58 -1.59
C GLN A 13 25.06 -36.92 -0.21
N ILE A 14 24.11 -36.00 -0.10
CA ILE A 14 23.78 -35.32 1.16
C ILE A 14 23.12 -36.26 2.17
N ALA A 15 22.40 -37.28 1.70
CA ALA A 15 21.79 -38.27 2.57
C ALA A 15 22.83 -39.08 3.37
N ALA A 16 24.08 -39.15 2.89
CA ALA A 16 25.19 -39.81 3.55
C ALA A 16 25.94 -38.93 4.58
N TRP A 17 25.56 -37.66 4.74
CA TRP A 17 26.27 -36.73 5.63
C TRP A 17 25.76 -36.80 7.09
N PRO A 18 26.60 -36.40 8.07
CA PRO A 18 26.18 -36.22 9.46
C PRO A 18 24.98 -35.28 9.58
N MET A 19 24.05 -35.60 10.47
CA MET A 19 22.72 -34.97 10.57
C MET A 19 22.75 -33.44 10.63
N GLU A 20 23.75 -32.89 11.34
CA GLU A 20 23.96 -31.45 11.55
C GLU A 20 24.21 -30.69 10.24
N ARG A 21 24.96 -31.28 9.29
CA ARG A 21 25.22 -30.69 7.97
C ARG A 21 24.09 -30.96 6.99
N ARG A 22 23.36 -32.07 7.19
CA ARG A 22 22.25 -32.50 6.34
C ARG A 22 21.05 -31.54 6.42
N PHE A 23 20.73 -31.02 7.61
CA PHE A 23 19.55 -30.15 7.79
C PHE A 23 19.65 -28.85 7.01
N VAL A 24 20.78 -28.13 7.10
CA VAL A 24 20.98 -26.84 6.41
C VAL A 24 20.91 -27.01 4.89
N VAL A 25 21.57 -28.05 4.37
CA VAL A 25 21.61 -28.29 2.92
C VAL A 25 20.27 -28.81 2.38
N GLN A 26 19.53 -29.58 3.16
CA GLN A 26 18.16 -30.00 2.80
C GLN A 26 17.19 -28.81 2.75
N GLN A 27 17.31 -27.83 3.65
CA GLN A 27 16.51 -26.60 3.58
C GLN A 27 16.85 -25.80 2.31
N LEU A 28 18.15 -25.62 2.00
CA LEU A 28 18.58 -24.95 0.77
C LEU A 28 18.06 -25.63 -0.50
N ILE A 29 18.05 -26.97 -0.53
CA ILE A 29 17.50 -27.74 -1.65
C ILE A 29 15.98 -27.55 -1.76
N ARG A 30 15.27 -27.54 -0.63
CA ARG A 30 13.82 -27.31 -0.60
C ARG A 30 13.47 -25.91 -1.09
N ASP A 31 14.23 -24.90 -0.64
CA ASP A 31 14.08 -23.52 -1.09
C ASP A 31 14.38 -23.39 -2.59
N TYR A 32 15.43 -24.06 -3.08
CA TYR A 32 15.76 -24.12 -4.51
C TYR A 32 14.63 -24.73 -5.34
N LEU A 33 14.04 -25.84 -4.88
CA LEU A 33 12.93 -26.51 -5.55
C LEU A 33 11.68 -25.63 -5.58
N ARG A 34 11.31 -25.00 -4.46
CA ARG A 34 10.17 -24.08 -4.38
C ARG A 34 10.31 -22.91 -5.36
N ASN A 35 11.49 -22.27 -5.37
CA ASN A 35 11.76 -21.15 -6.29
C ASN A 35 11.63 -21.56 -7.76
N ARG A 36 11.96 -22.82 -8.08
CA ARG A 36 11.85 -23.35 -9.44
C ARG A 36 10.40 -23.68 -9.83
N GLU A 37 9.60 -24.17 -8.89
CA GLU A 37 8.15 -24.35 -9.11
C GLU A 37 7.46 -23.00 -9.30
N ASP A 38 7.81 -22.00 -8.49
CA ASP A 38 7.32 -20.62 -8.64
C ASP A 38 7.71 -20.02 -10.01
N LEU A 39 8.96 -20.23 -10.43
CA LEU A 39 9.45 -19.78 -11.74
C LEU A 39 8.71 -20.48 -12.89
N ARG A 40 8.53 -21.81 -12.82
CA ARG A 40 7.76 -22.56 -13.83
C ARG A 40 6.31 -22.11 -13.89
N ALA A 41 5.69 -21.87 -12.74
CA ALA A 41 4.32 -21.36 -12.67
C ALA A 41 4.21 -19.96 -13.30
N TYR A 42 5.20 -19.09 -13.06
CA TYR A 42 5.30 -17.78 -13.69
C TYR A 42 5.51 -17.89 -15.21
N GLU A 43 6.46 -18.69 -15.68
CA GLU A 43 6.73 -18.91 -17.11
C GLU A 43 5.52 -19.50 -17.85
N ALA A 44 4.75 -20.39 -17.19
CA ALA A 44 3.51 -20.94 -17.73
C ALA A 44 2.43 -19.88 -17.98
N THR A 45 2.47 -18.75 -17.27
CA THR A 45 1.55 -17.63 -17.53
C THR A 45 1.82 -16.92 -18.86
N ARG A 46 3.00 -17.12 -19.47
CA ARG A 46 3.50 -16.39 -20.64
C ARG A 46 3.46 -14.86 -20.49
N LEU A 47 3.31 -14.37 -19.26
CA LEU A 47 3.37 -12.95 -18.97
C LEU A 47 4.84 -12.53 -19.08
N THR A 48 5.12 -11.56 -19.93
CA THR A 48 6.43 -10.88 -19.90
C THR A 48 6.50 -10.04 -18.61
N PRO A 49 7.65 -9.97 -17.92
CA PRO A 49 7.83 -9.08 -16.77
C PRO A 49 7.86 -7.62 -17.21
N ARG A 50 6.74 -7.12 -17.74
CA ARG A 50 6.59 -5.76 -18.27
C ARG A 50 6.64 -4.67 -17.19
N GLY A 51 6.92 -5.03 -15.94
CA GLY A 51 7.06 -4.11 -14.80
C GLY A 51 8.49 -3.94 -14.28
N VAL A 52 9.49 -4.67 -14.78
CA VAL A 52 10.86 -4.64 -14.20
C VAL A 52 11.83 -3.74 -14.98
N GLU A 53 11.54 -3.41 -16.23
CA GLU A 53 12.39 -2.47 -17.00
C GLU A 53 12.33 -1.05 -16.46
N ILE A 54 11.18 -0.62 -15.94
CA ILE A 54 11.02 0.70 -15.27
C ILE A 54 11.84 0.75 -13.95
N LEU A 55 12.18 -0.40 -13.36
CA LEU A 55 12.80 -0.52 -12.04
C LEU A 55 14.31 -0.74 -12.07
N LYS A 56 14.94 -0.82 -13.26
CA LYS A 56 16.40 -0.92 -13.39
C LYS A 56 17.09 0.44 -13.27
N GLU A 57 16.39 1.53 -13.59
CA GLU A 57 16.96 2.87 -13.57
C GLU A 57 16.92 3.51 -12.17
N GLU A 58 15.92 3.15 -11.36
CA GLU A 58 15.76 3.61 -9.98
C GLU A 58 16.34 2.58 -9.00
N LYS A 59 17.38 2.95 -8.25
CA LYS A 59 18.05 2.12 -7.22
C LYS A 59 17.12 1.83 -6.03
N LEU A 60 16.04 1.07 -6.22
CA LEU A 60 15.21 0.62 -5.12
C LEU A 60 15.98 -0.40 -4.27
N SER A 61 16.03 -0.15 -2.96
CA SER A 61 16.60 -1.08 -1.99
C SER A 61 15.85 -2.43 -1.99
N SER A 62 16.47 -3.45 -1.41
CA SER A 62 15.83 -4.77 -1.18
C SER A 62 14.46 -4.65 -0.49
N ASP A 63 14.29 -3.64 0.36
CA ASP A 63 13.03 -3.38 1.06
C ASP A 63 11.97 -2.81 0.12
N GLY A 64 12.38 -1.98 -0.85
CA GLY A 64 11.54 -1.50 -1.95
C GLY A 64 11.05 -2.64 -2.85
N MET A 65 11.90 -3.64 -3.10
CA MET A 65 11.53 -4.84 -3.86
C MET A 65 10.55 -5.75 -3.10
N ILE A 66 10.69 -5.90 -1.78
CA ILE A 66 9.74 -6.65 -0.94
C ILE A 66 8.39 -5.93 -0.88
N LEU A 67 8.40 -4.59 -0.77
CA LEU A 67 7.18 -3.78 -0.80
C LEU A 67 6.47 -3.92 -2.15
N LEU A 68 7.21 -3.84 -3.27
CA LEU A 68 6.68 -4.08 -4.62
C LEU A 68 6.15 -5.50 -4.82
N GLY A 69 6.85 -6.53 -4.34
CA GLY A 69 6.36 -7.91 -4.37
C GLY A 69 5.04 -8.09 -3.60
N ARG A 70 4.85 -7.35 -2.50
CA ARG A 70 3.59 -7.30 -1.75
C ARG A 70 2.50 -6.49 -2.47
N LEU A 71 2.86 -5.40 -3.14
CA LEU A 71 1.98 -4.59 -4.00
C LEU A 71 1.54 -5.38 -5.26
N MET A 72 2.34 -6.31 -5.75
CA MET A 72 2.00 -7.16 -6.90
C MET A 72 1.14 -8.38 -6.51
N GLY A 73 0.85 -8.58 -5.22
CA GLY A 73 -0.09 -9.60 -4.77
C GLY A 73 -1.52 -9.33 -5.24
N LYS A 74 -2.31 -10.40 -5.48
CA LYS A 74 -3.66 -10.38 -6.10
C LYS A 74 -4.66 -9.34 -5.56
N LYS A 75 -4.45 -8.77 -4.36
CA LYS A 75 -5.29 -7.70 -3.79
C LYS A 75 -4.97 -6.30 -4.35
N LEU A 76 -3.72 -6.02 -4.71
CA LEU A 76 -3.30 -4.71 -5.19
C LEU A 76 -3.18 -4.60 -6.71
N HIS A 77 -3.29 -5.68 -7.48
CA HIS A 77 -3.55 -5.58 -8.94
C HIS A 77 -4.77 -4.68 -9.25
N LYS A 78 -5.72 -4.54 -8.30
CA LYS A 78 -6.86 -3.63 -8.42
C LYS A 78 -6.51 -2.14 -8.20
N ILE A 79 -5.41 -1.84 -7.51
CA ILE A 79 -4.90 -0.49 -7.30
C ILE A 79 -3.71 -0.33 -8.25
N GLY A 80 -3.98 0.10 -9.48
CA GLY A 80 -2.95 0.25 -10.52
C GLY A 80 -1.78 1.11 -10.04
N CYS A 81 -0.59 0.89 -10.62
CA CYS A 81 0.63 1.64 -10.28
C CYS A 81 0.45 3.17 -10.36
N GLU A 82 -0.45 3.64 -11.23
CA GLU A 82 -0.84 5.05 -11.36
C GLU A 82 -1.45 5.58 -10.06
N ARG A 83 -2.38 4.84 -9.44
CA ARG A 83 -3.01 5.25 -8.18
C ARG A 83 -2.00 5.30 -7.03
N LEU A 84 -0.99 4.43 -7.05
CA LEU A 84 0.09 4.47 -6.05
C LEU A 84 0.95 5.72 -6.24
N ARG A 85 1.29 6.08 -7.48
CA ARG A 85 2.03 7.33 -7.77
C ARG A 85 1.24 8.55 -7.32
N GLU A 86 -0.04 8.64 -7.67
CA GLU A 86 -0.93 9.73 -7.23
C GLU A 86 -0.94 9.89 -5.71
N LEU A 87 -1.00 8.78 -4.96
CA LEU A 87 -1.01 8.79 -3.50
C LEU A 87 0.35 9.20 -2.91
N VAL A 88 1.46 8.78 -3.53
CA VAL A 88 2.81 9.20 -3.13
C VAL A 88 3.02 10.69 -3.38
N GLU A 89 2.62 11.18 -4.55
CA GLU A 89 2.65 12.61 -4.89
C GLU A 89 1.75 13.42 -3.94
N ALA A 90 0.53 12.95 -3.69
CA ALA A 90 -0.35 13.57 -2.70
C ALA A 90 0.26 13.58 -1.29
N GLY A 91 1.01 12.54 -0.91
CA GLY A 91 1.77 12.51 0.34
C GLY A 91 2.88 13.56 0.38
N ALA A 92 3.67 13.66 -0.69
CA ALA A 92 4.74 14.64 -0.82
C ALA A 92 4.22 16.09 -0.79
N ASP A 93 3.07 16.33 -1.42
CA ASP A 93 2.39 17.62 -1.46
C ASP A 93 1.62 17.95 -0.17
N GLY A 94 1.63 17.07 0.83
CA GLY A 94 0.87 17.25 2.07
C GLY A 94 -0.66 17.16 1.92
N ARG A 95 -1.14 16.65 0.79
CA ARG A 95 -2.58 16.45 0.48
C ARG A 95 -3.12 15.11 0.99
N ALA A 96 -2.25 14.15 1.31
CA ALA A 96 -2.64 12.87 1.91
C ALA A 96 -2.63 12.96 3.44
N ILE A 97 -3.81 12.81 4.06
CA ILE A 97 -3.94 12.75 5.52
C ILE A 97 -4.00 11.30 6.01
N THR A 98 -3.19 10.97 7.01
CA THR A 98 -3.36 9.71 7.76
C THR A 98 -4.17 10.02 9.00
N LEU A 99 -5.40 9.50 9.06
CA LEU A 99 -6.23 9.69 10.25
C LEU A 99 -5.58 8.99 11.45
N PRO A 100 -5.48 9.66 12.62
CA PRO A 100 -4.88 9.06 13.82
C PRO A 100 -5.73 7.91 14.39
N CYS A 101 -6.98 7.78 13.93
CA CYS A 101 -7.93 6.75 14.33
C CYS A 101 -8.88 6.41 13.18
N LYS A 102 -9.55 5.27 13.26
CA LYS A 102 -10.49 4.81 12.21
C LYS A 102 -11.82 5.56 12.31
N LEU A 103 -12.41 5.91 11.17
CA LEU A 103 -13.83 6.27 11.10
C LEU A 103 -14.68 5.13 11.67
N GLY A 104 -15.70 5.48 12.46
CA GLY A 104 -16.52 4.57 13.25
C GLY A 104 -15.84 4.00 14.51
N GLY A 105 -14.54 4.21 14.68
CA GLY A 105 -13.75 3.79 15.83
C GLY A 105 -14.07 4.58 17.10
N GLU A 106 -13.60 4.09 18.23
CA GLU A 106 -13.80 4.70 19.54
C GLU A 106 -12.56 5.50 19.95
N VAL A 107 -12.77 6.71 20.47
CA VAL A 107 -11.73 7.60 21.00
C VAL A 107 -12.16 8.16 22.35
N TRP A 108 -11.22 8.74 23.09
CA TRP A 108 -11.49 9.30 24.41
C TRP A 108 -11.07 10.76 24.46
N ALA A 109 -11.94 11.62 24.98
CA ALA A 109 -11.67 13.04 25.17
C ALA A 109 -11.68 13.39 26.67
N PRO A 110 -10.76 14.26 27.13
CA PRO A 110 -10.87 14.84 28.46
C PRO A 110 -12.02 15.86 28.46
N GLY A 111 -13.11 15.59 29.18
CA GLY A 111 -14.25 16.50 29.30
C GLY A 111 -14.50 16.86 30.76
N CYS A 112 -14.46 18.15 31.11
CA CYS A 112 -14.81 18.71 32.43
C CYS A 112 -14.67 17.74 33.63
N GLY A 113 -13.45 17.25 33.88
CA GLY A 113 -13.12 16.40 35.05
C GLY A 113 -13.33 14.89 34.88
N ARG A 114 -13.78 14.39 33.71
CA ARG A 114 -13.90 12.95 33.41
C ARG A 114 -13.47 12.63 31.97
N SER A 115 -13.08 11.38 31.72
CA SER A 115 -12.87 10.90 30.36
C SER A 115 -14.21 10.55 29.72
N ALA A 116 -14.48 11.11 28.54
CA ALA A 116 -15.66 10.82 27.75
C ALA A 116 -15.28 9.90 26.59
N LYS A 117 -16.03 8.80 26.43
CA LYS A 117 -15.90 7.89 25.30
C LYS A 117 -16.70 8.45 24.12
N LEU A 118 -16.04 8.61 22.97
CA LEU A 118 -16.62 9.15 21.75
C LEU A 118 -16.45 8.18 20.59
N ARG A 119 -17.26 8.36 19.55
CA ARG A 119 -17.13 7.65 18.28
C ARG A 119 -16.67 8.63 17.20
N VAL A 120 -15.67 8.24 16.42
CA VAL A 120 -15.22 9.00 15.25
C VAL A 120 -16.29 8.89 14.17
N VAL A 121 -16.96 9.98 13.85
CA VAL A 121 -18.04 9.98 12.85
C VAL A 121 -17.59 10.49 11.49
N GLU A 122 -16.73 11.51 11.48
CA GLU A 122 -16.32 12.20 10.25
C GLU A 122 -14.94 12.84 10.45
N ALA A 123 -14.24 13.09 9.34
CA ALA A 123 -13.04 13.91 9.31
C ALA A 123 -13.41 15.31 8.82
N ALA A 124 -12.85 16.33 9.47
CA ALA A 124 -13.12 17.73 9.17
C ALA A 124 -11.81 18.52 9.12
N LEU A 125 -11.84 19.63 8.39
CA LEU A 125 -10.79 20.64 8.37
C LEU A 125 -11.23 21.81 9.25
N LEU A 126 -10.29 22.32 10.04
CA LEU A 126 -10.42 23.65 10.62
C LEU A 126 -9.89 24.64 9.58
N LEU A 127 -10.77 25.51 9.11
CA LEU A 127 -10.48 26.56 8.14
C LEU A 127 -10.41 27.90 8.87
N GLN A 128 -9.47 28.74 8.46
CA GLN A 128 -9.35 30.11 8.96
C GLN A 128 -9.59 31.07 7.80
N GLY A 129 -10.54 31.99 7.98
CA GLY A 129 -10.88 33.02 7.00
C GLY A 129 -11.04 34.40 7.66
N GLU A 130 -11.48 35.37 6.87
CA GLU A 130 -11.71 36.75 7.34
C GLU A 130 -12.78 36.81 8.44
N ASP A 131 -13.79 35.96 8.36
CA ASP A 131 -14.90 35.88 9.33
C ASP A 131 -14.59 35.00 10.56
N GLY A 132 -13.35 34.50 10.69
CA GLY A 132 -12.88 33.67 11.80
C GLY A 132 -12.61 32.21 11.42
N GLU A 133 -12.68 31.33 12.42
CA GLU A 133 -12.44 29.89 12.26
C GLU A 133 -13.74 29.11 12.05
N GLY A 134 -13.73 28.16 11.11
CA GLY A 134 -14.86 27.29 10.79
C GLY A 134 -14.43 25.83 10.66
N TYR A 135 -15.28 24.90 11.09
CA TYR A 135 -15.07 23.47 10.90
C TYR A 135 -15.90 22.98 9.72
N GLU A 136 -15.24 22.53 8.66
CA GLU A 136 -15.88 21.98 7.47
C GLU A 136 -15.59 20.48 7.36
N LYS A 137 -16.63 19.68 7.16
CA LYS A 137 -16.46 18.24 6.97
C LYS A 137 -15.84 17.98 5.60
N LEU A 138 -14.91 17.04 5.52
CA LEU A 138 -14.32 16.67 4.23
C LEU A 138 -15.36 16.18 3.22
N SER A 139 -16.48 15.61 3.68
CA SER A 139 -17.62 15.19 2.86
C SER A 139 -18.33 16.34 2.13
N ASP A 140 -18.12 17.57 2.58
CA ASP A 140 -18.81 18.75 2.09
C ASP A 140 -17.96 19.52 1.06
N PHE A 141 -16.75 19.02 0.77
CA PHE A 141 -15.92 19.53 -0.32
C PHE A 141 -16.64 19.36 -1.66
N GLY A 142 -16.66 20.43 -2.46
CA GLY A 142 -17.43 20.50 -3.70
C GLY A 142 -18.94 20.69 -3.51
N LYS A 143 -19.40 20.86 -2.26
CA LYS A 143 -20.79 21.20 -1.92
C LYS A 143 -20.87 22.57 -1.26
N THR A 144 -20.21 22.74 -0.12
CA THR A 144 -20.23 23.98 0.67
C THR A 144 -18.93 24.77 0.57
N PHE A 145 -17.81 24.10 0.32
CA PHE A 145 -16.50 24.72 0.10
C PHE A 145 -15.78 24.08 -1.08
N PHE A 146 -14.95 24.87 -1.76
CA PHE A 146 -14.41 24.53 -3.09
C PHE A 146 -12.91 24.86 -3.18
N ALA A 147 -12.21 24.18 -4.07
CA ALA A 147 -10.79 24.44 -4.33
C ALA A 147 -10.54 25.82 -4.95
N THR A 148 -11.51 26.35 -5.70
CA THR A 148 -11.38 27.57 -6.46
C THR A 148 -12.55 28.51 -6.21
N LYS A 149 -12.29 29.81 -6.38
CA LYS A 149 -13.31 30.84 -6.29
C LYS A 149 -14.38 30.64 -7.36
N GLU A 150 -13.98 30.28 -8.57
CA GLU A 150 -14.88 30.04 -9.70
C GLU A 150 -15.87 28.91 -9.39
N GLY A 151 -15.40 27.81 -8.81
CA GLY A 151 -16.25 26.69 -8.41
C GLY A 151 -17.25 27.08 -7.32
N ALA A 152 -16.82 27.89 -6.34
CA ALA A 152 -17.72 28.42 -5.31
C ALA A 152 -18.79 29.35 -5.91
N GLU A 153 -18.42 30.23 -6.83
CA GLU A 153 -19.36 31.14 -7.49
C GLU A 153 -20.32 30.41 -8.44
N GLU A 154 -19.90 29.31 -9.06
CA GLU A 154 -20.79 28.46 -9.85
C GLU A 154 -21.82 27.74 -8.97
N ALA A 155 -21.39 27.19 -7.84
CA ALA A 155 -22.29 26.56 -6.88
C ALA A 155 -23.34 27.52 -6.33
N LYS A 156 -22.99 28.79 -6.11
CA LYS A 156 -23.97 29.84 -5.73
C LYS A 156 -25.03 30.09 -6.79
N ARG A 157 -24.67 30.01 -8.08
CA ARG A 157 -25.61 30.23 -9.20
C ARG A 157 -26.58 29.08 -9.40
N ASN A 158 -26.16 27.86 -9.06
CA ASN A 158 -26.99 26.67 -9.15
C ASN A 158 -27.74 26.50 -7.81
N GLU A 159 -28.86 27.22 -7.60
CA GLU A 159 -30.00 27.09 -6.64
C GLU A 159 -29.91 26.30 -5.30
N TRP A 160 -28.78 25.73 -4.89
CA TRP A 160 -28.61 24.95 -3.65
C TRP A 160 -28.32 25.85 -2.42
N PHE A 161 -28.14 27.16 -2.64
CA PHE A 161 -27.77 28.16 -1.62
C PHE A 161 -28.64 29.44 -1.65
N THR A 162 -29.81 29.41 -2.30
CA THR A 162 -30.83 30.49 -2.25
C THR A 162 -32.04 29.99 -1.49
#